data_AF-A0A091MUC9-F1
#
_entry.id   AF-A0A091MUC9-F1
#
_cell.length_a   1.000
_cell.length_b   1.000
_cell.length_c   1.000
_cell.angle_alpha   90.00
_cell.angle_beta   90.00
_cell.angle_gamma   90.00
#
_symmetry.space_group_name_H-M   'P 1'
#
loop_
_entity.id
_entity.type
_entity.pdbx_description
1 polymer ?
#
loop_
_entity_poly.entity_id
_entity_poly.type
_entity_poly.pdbx_seq_one_letter_code
_entity_poly.pdbx_strand_id
1 'polypeptide(L)'
;WTDSINQANKRALLAWAKESGIDLVQINGQRRYGGPPPGWVGDPPPAGPEGFMPQDVYENVLIPLCQSVGKLYEFRLMMTFSGLNRGFAYAKYSNR
;
A
#
# COMPACT_ATOMS: atom_id res chain seq x y z
N TRP A 1 17.85 10.44 -15.74
CA TRP A 1 17.75 11.06 -14.40
C TRP A 1 16.65 10.43 -13.52
N THR A 2 16.06 9.29 -13.91
CA THR A 2 14.89 8.69 -13.23
C THR A 2 15.14 7.31 -12.62
N ASP A 3 16.30 6.69 -12.87
CA ASP A 3 16.58 5.31 -12.43
C ASP A 3 17.09 5.26 -10.98
N SER A 4 18.04 6.13 -10.62
CA SER A 4 18.68 6.11 -9.29
C SER A 4 17.73 6.51 -8.14
N ILE A 5 16.83 7.47 -8.38
CA ILE A 5 15.81 7.88 -7.40
C ILE A 5 14.81 6.74 -7.15
N ASN A 6 14.40 6.05 -8.22
CA ASN A 6 13.56 4.86 -8.11
C ASN A 6 14.26 3.71 -7.36
N GLN A 7 15.57 3.55 -7.54
CA GLN A 7 16.34 2.53 -6.85
C GLN A 7 16.48 2.82 -5.34
N ALA A 8 16.71 4.09 -4.97
CA ALA A 8 16.74 4.50 -3.57
C ALA A 8 15.38 4.30 -2.88
N ASN A 9 14.30 4.75 -3.53
CA ASN A 9 12.93 4.58 -3.03
C ASN A 9 12.55 3.10 -2.89
N LYS A 10 12.95 2.26 -3.86
CA LYS A 10 12.74 0.81 -3.79
C LYS A 10 13.50 0.16 -2.64
N ARG A 11 14.75 0.58 -2.38
CA ARG A 11 15.54 0.06 -1.25
C ARG A 11 14.96 0.47 0.09
N ALA A 12 14.59 1.74 0.24
CA ALA A 12 13.95 2.25 1.45
C ALA A 12 12.63 1.53 1.73
N LEU A 13 11.84 1.28 0.68
CA LEU A 13 10.62 0.49 0.78
C LEU A 13 10.88 -0.95 1.25
N LEU A 14 11.82 -1.65 0.62
CA LEU A 14 12.13 -3.03 0.95
C LEU A 14 12.65 -3.16 2.39
N ALA A 15 13.44 -2.18 2.85
CA ALA A 15 13.87 -2.10 4.25
C ALA A 15 12.67 -1.94 5.18
N TRP A 16 11.82 -0.93 4.93
CA TRP A 16 10.63 -0.67 5.75
C TRP A 16 9.66 -1.86 5.79
N ALA A 17 9.42 -2.52 4.65
CA ALA A 17 8.56 -3.69 4.55
C ALA A 17 9.10 -4.86 5.39
N LYS A 18 10.43 -5.09 5.32
CA LYS A 18 11.11 -6.10 6.13
C LYS A 18 11.06 -5.79 7.62
N GLU A 19 11.27 -4.54 8.01
CA GLU A 19 11.23 -4.09 9.40
C GLU A 19 9.81 -4.15 10.00
N SER A 20 8.80 -3.81 9.20
CA SER A 20 7.40 -3.82 9.61
C SER A 20 6.75 -5.21 9.53
N GLY A 21 7.43 -6.20 8.93
CA GLY A 21 6.86 -7.53 8.66
C GLY A 21 5.72 -7.50 7.63
N ILE A 22 5.70 -6.49 6.77
CA ILE A 22 4.65 -6.22 5.80
C ILE A 22 5.08 -6.77 4.43
N ASP A 23 4.24 -7.61 3.83
CA ASP A 23 4.44 -8.07 2.44
C ASP A 23 3.74 -7.12 1.45
N LEU A 24 4.47 -6.70 0.43
CA LEU A 24 3.99 -5.79 -0.60
C LEU A 24 4.20 -6.38 -1.99
N VAL A 25 3.13 -6.39 -2.79
CA VAL A 25 3.16 -6.90 -4.17
C VAL A 25 2.90 -5.76 -5.14
N GLN A 26 3.77 -5.60 -6.14
CA GLN A 26 3.58 -4.61 -7.20
C GLN A 26 3.05 -5.27 -8.47
N ILE A 27 1.85 -4.86 -8.94
CA ILE A 27 1.18 -5.43 -10.12
C ILE A 27 0.58 -4.30 -10.95
N ASN A 28 0.93 -4.21 -12.24
CA ASN A 28 0.35 -3.25 -13.21
C ASN A 28 0.29 -1.78 -12.72
N GLY A 29 1.37 -1.29 -12.08
CA GLY A 29 1.41 0.06 -11.53
C GLY A 29 0.63 0.24 -10.22
N GLN A 30 0.28 -0.85 -9.53
CA GLN A 30 -0.35 -0.80 -8.21
C GLN A 30 0.59 -1.46 -7.20
N ARG A 31 0.80 -0.80 -6.06
CA ARG A 31 1.50 -1.39 -4.92
C ARG A 31 0.45 -1.83 -3.89
N ARG A 32 0.36 -3.12 -3.69
CA ARG A 32 -0.69 -3.77 -2.89
C ARG A 32 -0.10 -4.33 -1.61
N TYR A 33 -0.78 -4.07 -0.50
CA TYR A 33 -0.58 -4.67 0.80
C TYR A 33 -1.75 -5.60 1.12
N GLY A 34 -1.44 -6.82 1.59
CA GLY A 34 -2.43 -7.80 2.01
C GLY A 34 -3.25 -8.39 0.86
N GLY A 35 -4.52 -8.67 1.13
CA GLY A 35 -5.45 -9.30 0.19
C GLY A 35 -5.25 -10.81 -0.03
N PRO A 36 -5.40 -11.68 0.99
CA PRO A 36 -5.74 -11.41 2.40
C PRO A 36 -4.51 -11.37 3.33
N PRO A 37 -4.61 -10.78 4.54
CA PRO A 37 -3.54 -10.86 5.53
C PRO A 37 -3.31 -12.31 6.01
N PRO A 38 -2.08 -12.67 6.45
CA PRO A 38 -1.77 -14.02 6.91
C PRO A 38 -2.69 -14.43 8.08
N GLY A 39 -3.41 -15.55 7.90
CA GLY A 39 -4.37 -16.07 8.88
C GLY A 39 -5.83 -15.61 8.69
N TRP A 40 -6.18 -14.95 7.59
CA TRP A 40 -7.57 -14.60 7.29
C TRP A 40 -8.42 -15.82 6.89
N VAL A 41 -9.60 -15.95 7.50
CA VAL A 41 -10.64 -16.95 7.16
C VAL A 41 -11.97 -16.21 7.02
N GLY A 42 -12.50 -16.10 5.81
CA GLY A 42 -13.77 -15.43 5.51
C GLY A 42 -13.80 -14.76 4.13
N ASP A 43 -14.97 -14.29 3.71
CA ASP A 43 -15.16 -13.58 2.43
C ASP A 43 -14.44 -12.22 2.40
N PRO A 44 -13.96 -11.77 1.23
CA PRO A 44 -13.32 -10.47 1.10
C PRO A 44 -14.33 -9.33 1.38
N PRO A 45 -13.93 -8.27 2.10
CA PRO A 45 -14.78 -7.12 2.33
C PRO A 45 -15.12 -6.39 1.02
N PRO A 46 -16.26 -5.67 0.98
CA PRO A 46 -16.66 -4.85 -0.17
C PRO A 46 -15.61 -3.78 -0.52
N ALA A 47 -15.70 -3.23 -1.73
CA ALA A 47 -14.80 -2.18 -2.19
C ALA A 47 -14.83 -0.98 -1.21
N GLY A 48 -13.64 -0.63 -0.69
CA GLY A 48 -13.47 0.50 0.22
C GLY A 48 -13.47 1.85 -0.52
N PRO A 49 -13.71 2.96 0.20
CA PRO A 49 -13.75 4.30 -0.36
C PRO A 49 -12.39 4.74 -0.93
N GLU A 50 -12.44 5.61 -1.95
CA GLU A 50 -11.30 6.25 -2.61
C GLU A 50 -10.86 7.51 -1.83
N GLY A 51 -9.58 7.58 -1.46
CA GLY A 51 -8.99 8.77 -0.82
C GLY A 51 -7.99 9.48 -1.72
N PHE A 52 -8.14 10.79 -1.89
CA PHE A 52 -7.12 11.64 -2.51
C PHE A 52 -6.01 11.95 -1.51
N MET A 53 -4.76 11.85 -1.96
CA MET A 53 -3.58 12.02 -1.12
C MET A 53 -2.48 12.81 -1.83
N PRO A 54 -1.60 13.49 -1.08
CA PRO A 54 -0.46 14.19 -1.66
C PRO A 54 0.47 13.22 -2.40
N GLN A 55 1.06 13.69 -3.50
CA GLN A 55 1.99 12.89 -4.32
C GLN A 55 3.33 12.55 -3.65
N ASP A 56 3.56 13.10 -2.45
CA ASP A 56 4.75 12.82 -1.64
C ASP A 56 4.50 11.76 -0.57
N VAL A 57 3.25 11.31 -0.40
CA VAL A 57 2.86 10.35 0.63
C VAL A 57 2.77 8.94 0.04
N TYR A 58 3.45 7.98 0.67
CA TYR A 58 3.57 6.59 0.21
C TYR A 58 3.06 5.61 1.26
N GLU A 59 3.08 4.32 0.91
CA GLU A 59 2.58 3.20 1.72
C GLU A 59 3.17 3.13 3.13
N ASN A 60 4.40 3.60 3.35
CA ASN A 60 5.05 3.60 4.65
C ASN A 60 4.37 4.52 5.68
N VAL A 61 3.70 5.57 5.22
CA VAL A 61 2.90 6.48 6.06
C VAL A 61 1.45 6.04 6.07
N LEU A 62 0.92 5.64 4.92
CA LEU A 62 -0.50 5.33 4.74
C LEU A 62 -0.92 4.03 5.40
N ILE A 63 -0.11 2.97 5.30
CA ILE A 63 -0.46 1.68 5.88
C ILE A 63 -0.58 1.77 7.41
N PRO A 64 0.39 2.34 8.15
CA PRO A 64 0.25 2.53 9.60
C PRO A 64 -0.94 3.43 9.95
N LEU A 65 -1.19 4.50 9.19
CA LEU A 65 -2.32 5.40 9.41
C LEU A 65 -3.65 4.64 9.25
N CYS A 66 -3.80 3.88 8.18
CA CYS A 66 -4.98 3.05 7.95
C CYS A 66 -5.12 1.97 9.05
N GLN A 67 -4.05 1.27 9.40
CA GLN A 67 -4.07 0.29 10.50
C GLN A 67 -4.49 0.90 11.84
N SER A 68 -4.20 2.18 12.09
CA SER A 68 -4.65 2.89 13.28
C SER A 68 -6.15 3.20 13.27
N VAL A 69 -6.79 3.30 12.10
CA VAL A 69 -8.24 3.52 11.97
C VAL A 69 -9.02 2.22 12.16
N GLY A 70 -8.46 1.10 11.74
CA GLY A 70 -9.08 -0.21 11.90
C GLY A 70 -8.25 -1.35 11.30
N LYS A 71 -8.81 -2.57 11.34
CA LYS A 71 -8.10 -3.75 10.82
C LYS A 71 -8.07 -3.71 9.29
N LEU A 72 -6.92 -3.29 8.76
CA LEU A 72 -6.66 -3.16 7.33
C LEU A 72 -6.56 -4.53 6.67
N TYR A 73 -7.45 -4.81 5.72
CA TYR A 73 -7.52 -6.06 4.97
C TYR A 73 -6.68 -6.00 3.68
N GLU A 74 -6.86 -4.92 2.93
CA GLU A 74 -6.17 -4.68 1.66
C GLU A 74 -5.89 -3.19 1.54
N PHE A 75 -4.67 -2.83 1.13
CA PHE A 75 -4.35 -1.47 0.74
C PHE A 75 -3.71 -1.46 -0.65
N ARG A 76 -4.10 -0.53 -1.52
CA ARG A 76 -3.64 -0.45 -2.91
C ARG A 76 -3.28 0.98 -3.25
N LEU A 77 -1.99 1.27 -3.34
CA LEU A 77 -1.48 2.55 -3.82
C LEU A 77 -1.34 2.51 -5.34
N MET A 78 -1.96 3.48 -6.01
CA MET A 78 -1.87 3.61 -7.46
C MET A 78 -0.62 4.41 -7.82
N MET A 79 0.20 3.85 -8.69
CA MET A 79 1.48 4.40 -9.10
C MET A 79 1.58 4.47 -10.62
N THR A 80 2.40 5.40 -11.09
CA THR A 80 2.86 5.48 -12.47
C THR A 80 3.94 4.45 -12.72
N PHE A 81 4.19 4.14 -13.99
CA PHE A 81 5.30 3.25 -14.39
C PHE A 81 6.67 3.82 -13.97
N SER A 82 6.76 5.15 -13.83
CA SER A 82 7.92 5.87 -13.36
C SER A 82 8.13 5.79 -11.84
N GLY A 83 7.28 5.09 -11.09
CA GLY A 83 7.41 4.91 -9.65
C GLY A 83 6.86 6.06 -8.80
N LEU A 84 6.21 7.05 -9.43
CA LEU A 84 5.52 8.14 -8.71
C LEU A 84 4.10 7.71 -8.33
N ASN A 85 3.63 8.10 -7.16
CA ASN A 85 2.23 7.86 -6.80
C ASN A 85 1.29 8.74 -7.65
N ARG A 86 0.07 8.26 -7.92
CA ARG A 86 -0.95 8.94 -8.74
C ARG A 86 -1.88 9.87 -7.93
N GLY A 87 -1.61 10.07 -6.66
CA GLY A 87 -2.39 10.92 -5.76
C GLY A 87 -3.64 10.26 -5.18
N PHE A 88 -3.77 8.93 -5.28
CA PHE A 88 -4.87 8.20 -4.66
C PHE A 88 -4.50 6.76 -4.31
N ALA A 89 -5.16 6.23 -3.28
CA ALA A 89 -5.06 4.83 -2.87
C ALA A 89 -6.41 4.32 -2.36
N TYR A 90 -6.53 3.00 -2.32
CA TYR A 90 -7.68 2.29 -1.80
C TYR A 90 -7.29 1.58 -0.50
N ALA A 91 -8.11 1.74 0.54
CA ALA A 91 -7.99 0.97 1.76
C ALA A 91 -9.29 0.20 1.99
N LYS A 92 -9.20 -1.12 2.12
CA LYS A 92 -10.31 -1.97 2.57
C LYS A 92 -10.06 -2.38 4.00
N TYR A 93 -11.05 -2.15 4.83
CA TYR A 93 -11.07 -2.59 6.21
C TYR A 93 -11.89 -3.88 6.31
N SER A 94 -11.45 -4.82 7.13
CA SER A 94 -12.33 -5.91 7.53
C SER A 94 -13.34 -5.38 8.53
N ASN A 95 -14.63 -5.48 8.20
CA ASN A 95 -15.67 -5.31 9.21
C ASN A 95 -15.74 -6.60 10.05
N ARG A 96 -15.95 -6.45 11.35
CA ARG A 96 -16.14 -7.59 12.27
C ARG A 96 -17.44 -8.33 11.95
#